data_AF-A0A349EMD8-F1
#
_entry.id   AF-A0A349EMD8-F1
#
_cell.length_a   1.000
_cell.length_b   1.000
_cell.length_c   1.000
_cell.angle_alpha   90.00
_cell.angle_beta   90.00
_cell.angle_gamma   90.00
#
_symmetry.space_group_name_H-M   'P 1'
#
loop_
_entity.id
_entity.type
_entity.pdbx_description
1 polymer ?
#
loop_
_entity_poly.entity_id
_entity_poly.type
_entity_poly.pdbx_seq_one_letter_code
_entity_poly.pdbx_strand_id
1 'polypeptide(L)'
;MFRWFESLIPVFPPVDGRMPPRKVLPFYLHYLRPVWPVLLATLIAGLLLALVEVAMFDYLGRIVDMVAEQPGADFFKRHANELGWMLFITVIARPILVGLHNLLVNQAIVPGLSNRSRWLMHNYVVRQSLSFFQNDFAGSVANRVMQTGTSLRESAVQMVDSLWYIVVYTGTALYLFAQADWRLMVPLILWLLAYAVIMVYFVPRAKERAWIASEARSKAMGRIVDGYTNIPTLKLFAHGGREQAYVAESIQELA
;
A
#
# COMPACT_ATOMS: atom_id res chain seq x y z
N MET A 1 17.48 -13.27 12.71
CA MET A 1 16.27 -12.47 13.04
C MET A 1 15.33 -12.31 11.84
N PHE A 2 15.79 -11.84 10.67
CA PHE A 2 14.91 -11.63 9.48
C PHE A 2 14.33 -12.91 8.84
N ARG A 3 15.04 -14.04 8.92
CA ARG A 3 14.59 -15.35 8.40
C ARG A 3 13.29 -15.88 9.01
N TRP A 4 12.97 -15.53 10.26
CA TRP A 4 11.74 -15.99 10.91
C TRP A 4 10.51 -15.31 10.29
N PHE A 5 10.59 -14.00 10.06
CA PHE A 5 9.57 -13.23 9.35
C PHE A 5 9.43 -13.66 7.88
N GLU A 6 10.52 -14.04 7.22
CA GLU A 6 10.49 -14.61 5.86
C GLU A 6 9.86 -16.02 5.82
N SER A 7 9.98 -16.81 6.88
CA SER A 7 9.39 -18.16 6.96
C SER A 7 7.88 -18.18 7.23
N LEU A 8 7.31 -17.07 7.70
CA LEU A 8 5.87 -16.95 8.00
C LEU A 8 4.98 -17.01 6.75
N ILE A 9 5.54 -16.69 5.57
CA ILE A 9 4.84 -16.78 4.29
C ILE A 9 5.64 -17.72 3.39
N PRO A 10 5.19 -18.96 3.16
CA PRO A 10 5.87 -19.84 2.23
C PRO A 10 5.80 -19.24 0.83
N VAL A 11 6.96 -18.88 0.28
CA VAL A 11 7.08 -18.28 -1.06
C VAL A 11 6.64 -19.28 -2.14
N PHE A 12 6.82 -20.58 -1.89
CA PHE A 12 6.56 -21.68 -2.81
C PHE A 12 5.46 -22.64 -2.27
N PRO A 13 4.18 -22.25 -2.25
CA PRO A 13 3.11 -23.17 -1.93
C PRO A 13 2.94 -24.26 -3.03
N PRO A 14 2.41 -25.45 -2.67
CA PRO A 14 1.96 -26.43 -3.65
C PRO A 14 0.87 -25.81 -4.54
N VAL A 15 1.01 -26.00 -5.86
CA VAL A 15 0.20 -25.34 -6.88
C VAL A 15 -1.13 -26.08 -7.06
N ASP A 16 -2.20 -25.54 -6.48
CA ASP A 16 -3.55 -25.97 -6.84
C ASP A 16 -3.85 -25.54 -8.27
N GLY A 17 -4.22 -26.48 -9.14
CA GLY A 17 -4.57 -26.23 -10.55
C GLY A 17 -5.88 -25.47 -10.76
N ARG A 18 -6.40 -24.78 -9.73
CA ARG A 18 -7.66 -24.04 -9.77
C ARG A 18 -7.43 -22.68 -10.39
N MET A 19 -8.30 -22.31 -11.34
CA MET A 19 -8.28 -20.99 -11.98
C MET A 19 -8.49 -19.90 -10.92
N PRO A 20 -7.65 -18.83 -10.89
CA PRO A 20 -7.87 -17.72 -9.99
C PRO A 20 -9.23 -17.06 -10.33
N PRO A 21 -10.02 -16.67 -9.31
CA PRO A 21 -11.39 -16.21 -9.54
C PRO A 21 -11.42 -14.91 -10.34
N ARG A 22 -12.37 -14.81 -11.28
CA ARG A 22 -12.52 -13.69 -12.24
C ARG A 22 -12.94 -12.34 -11.63
N LYS A 23 -13.36 -12.32 -10.37
CA LYS A 23 -13.82 -11.11 -9.67
C LYS A 23 -12.71 -10.56 -8.77
N VAL A 24 -12.61 -9.23 -8.68
CA VAL A 24 -11.56 -8.53 -7.91
C VAL A 24 -11.56 -8.95 -6.44
N LEU A 25 -12.69 -8.86 -5.71
CA LEU A 25 -12.73 -9.21 -4.29
C LEU A 25 -12.32 -10.67 -4.00
N PRO A 26 -12.88 -11.69 -4.70
CA PRO A 26 -12.46 -13.07 -4.54
C PRO A 26 -11.00 -13.32 -4.91
N PHE A 27 -10.44 -12.55 -5.85
CA PHE A 27 -9.03 -12.62 -6.21
C PHE A 27 -8.16 -12.14 -5.04
N TYR A 28 -8.47 -10.98 -4.46
CA TYR A 28 -7.81 -10.49 -3.25
C TYR A 28 -7.90 -11.52 -2.12
N LEU A 29 -9.09 -12.05 -1.85
CA LEU A 29 -9.30 -13.07 -0.82
C LEU A 29 -8.50 -14.35 -1.10
N HIS A 30 -8.42 -14.82 -2.34
CA HIS A 30 -7.66 -16.03 -2.69
C HIS A 30 -6.16 -15.87 -2.40
N TYR A 31 -5.59 -14.71 -2.71
CA TYR A 31 -4.16 -14.43 -2.49
C TYR A 31 -3.84 -13.98 -1.05
N LEU A 32 -4.77 -13.33 -0.35
CA LEU A 32 -4.58 -12.83 1.02
C LEU A 32 -4.91 -13.87 2.11
N ARG A 33 -5.81 -14.84 1.84
CA ARG A 33 -6.22 -15.86 2.81
C ARG A 33 -5.06 -16.65 3.45
N PRO A 34 -3.96 -17.00 2.76
CA PRO A 34 -2.82 -17.66 3.40
C PRO A 34 -1.96 -16.73 4.27
N VAL A 35 -2.04 -15.42 4.05
CA VAL A 35 -1.21 -14.38 4.69
C VAL A 35 -1.99 -13.62 5.77
N TRP A 36 -3.24 -14.03 6.04
CA TRP A 36 -4.12 -13.44 7.03
C TRP A 36 -3.50 -13.27 8.44
N PRO A 37 -2.65 -14.17 8.97
CA PRO A 37 -2.10 -14.00 10.32
C PRO A 37 -1.09 -12.86 10.38
N VAL A 38 -0.32 -12.66 9.31
CA VAL A 38 0.67 -11.58 9.22
C VAL A 38 -0.04 -10.25 9.01
N LEU A 39 -1.09 -10.22 8.17
CA LEU A 39 -1.94 -9.03 8.03
C LEU A 39 -2.64 -8.66 9.34
N LEU A 40 -3.11 -9.65 10.10
CA LEU A 40 -3.69 -9.43 11.42
C LEU A 40 -2.64 -8.87 12.40
N ALA A 41 -1.41 -9.41 12.40
CA ALA A 41 -0.33 -8.90 13.23
C ALA A 41 0.02 -7.44 12.89
N THR A 42 0.07 -7.08 11.60
CA THR A 42 0.21 -5.70 11.14
C THR A 42 -0.95 -4.82 11.57
N LEU A 43 -2.18 -5.32 11.50
CA LEU A 43 -3.37 -4.58 11.95
C LEU A 43 -3.35 -4.34 13.47
N ILE A 44 -2.92 -5.32 14.26
CA ILE A 44 -2.73 -5.16 15.71
C ILE A 44 -1.59 -4.18 16.02
N ALA A 45 -0.47 -4.25 15.30
CA ALA A 45 0.64 -3.30 15.47
C ALA A 45 0.21 -1.87 15.12
N GLY A 46 -0.56 -1.69 14.05
CA GLY A 46 -1.21 -0.42 13.72
C GLY A 46 -2.14 0.06 14.84
N LEU A 47 -2.99 -0.83 15.38
CA LEU A 47 -3.87 -0.51 16.51
C LEU A 47 -3.11 -0.02 17.73
N LEU A 48 -2.04 -0.70 18.12
CA LEU A 48 -1.19 -0.29 19.24
C LEU A 48 -0.54 1.07 18.97
N LEU A 49 -0.06 1.30 17.74
CA LEU A 49 0.52 2.58 17.36
C LEU A 49 -0.50 3.72 17.48
N ALA A 50 -1.73 3.49 17.05
CA ALA A 50 -2.80 4.45 17.15
C ALA A 50 -3.19 4.78 18.59
N LEU A 51 -3.24 3.77 19.47
CA LEU A 51 -3.47 4.02 20.89
C LEU A 51 -2.36 4.88 21.51
N VAL A 52 -1.11 4.68 21.10
CA VAL A 52 0.01 5.53 21.52
C VAL A 52 -0.16 6.96 20.99
N GLU A 53 -0.57 7.14 19.74
CA GLU A 53 -0.82 8.49 19.19
C GLU A 53 -1.96 9.20 19.93
N VAL A 54 -3.10 8.52 20.16
CA VAL A 54 -4.22 9.08 20.95
C VAL A 54 -3.74 9.52 22.33
N ALA A 55 -2.97 8.67 23.02
CA ALA A 55 -2.41 8.99 24.33
C ALA A 55 -1.47 10.21 24.27
N MET A 56 -0.67 10.35 23.21
CA MET A 56 0.20 11.51 23.04
C MET A 56 -0.59 12.82 22.90
N PHE A 57 -1.73 12.80 22.21
CA PHE A 57 -2.56 13.99 22.10
C PHE A 57 -3.23 14.37 23.43
N ASP A 58 -3.67 13.39 24.22
CA ASP A 58 -4.16 13.64 25.60
C ASP A 58 -3.04 14.22 26.48
N TYR A 59 -1.83 13.68 26.36
CA TYR A 59 -0.65 14.20 27.06
C TYR A 59 -0.31 15.63 26.67
N LEU A 60 -0.43 15.97 25.38
CA LEU A 60 -0.21 17.35 24.93
C LEU A 60 -1.23 18.30 25.58
N GLY A 61 -2.51 17.94 25.60
CA GLY A 61 -3.56 18.72 26.28
C GLY A 61 -3.23 18.95 27.75
N ARG A 62 -2.94 17.85 28.47
CA ARG A 62 -2.53 17.93 29.89
C ARG A 62 -1.30 18.79 30.11
N ILE A 63 -0.29 18.70 29.25
CA ILE A 63 0.92 19.53 29.36
C ILE A 63 0.56 21.01 29.19
N VAL A 64 -0.29 21.35 28.22
CA VAL A 64 -0.74 22.75 28.01
C VAL A 64 -1.51 23.24 29.24
N ASP A 65 -2.43 22.44 29.79
CA ASP A 65 -3.21 22.79 30.97
C ASP A 65 -2.31 22.97 32.21
N MET A 66 -1.38 22.05 32.44
CA MET A 66 -0.41 22.12 33.56
C MET A 66 0.46 23.39 33.47
N VAL A 67 0.89 23.77 32.26
CA VAL A 67 1.69 24.98 32.04
C VAL A 67 0.84 26.26 32.22
N ALA A 68 -0.44 26.21 31.84
CA ALA A 68 -1.35 27.33 31.97
C ALA A 68 -1.77 27.60 33.43
N GLU A 69 -1.91 26.56 34.26
CA GLU A 69 -2.34 26.71 35.66
C GLU A 69 -1.24 27.24 36.59
N GLN A 70 0.03 26.82 36.47
CA GLN A 70 1.10 27.24 37.38
C GLN A 70 2.51 27.28 36.74
N PRO A 71 2.97 28.43 36.24
CA PRO A 71 4.37 28.61 35.83
C PRO A 71 5.25 28.82 37.07
N GLY A 72 5.77 27.74 37.66
CA GLY A 72 6.61 27.79 38.87
C GLY A 72 7.83 26.85 38.82
N ALA A 73 8.88 27.18 39.58
CA ALA A 73 10.15 26.45 39.62
C ALA A 73 10.03 24.99 40.14
N ASP A 74 8.94 24.65 40.84
CA ASP A 74 8.64 23.29 41.33
C ASP A 74 7.79 22.44 40.36
N PHE A 75 7.40 22.99 39.21
CA PHE A 75 6.63 22.29 38.16
C PHE A 75 7.26 20.95 37.78
N PHE A 76 8.56 20.98 37.46
CA PHE A 76 9.32 19.79 37.08
C PHE A 76 9.45 18.79 38.23
N LYS A 77 9.49 19.23 39.49
CA LYS A 77 9.65 18.31 40.62
C LYS A 77 8.38 17.55 40.97
N ARG A 78 7.20 18.17 40.84
CA ARG A 78 5.91 17.50 41.09
C ARG A 78 5.44 16.67 39.90
N HIS A 79 5.63 17.14 38.68
CA HIS A 79 5.18 16.44 37.47
C HIS A 79 6.26 15.58 36.80
N ALA A 80 7.47 15.46 37.39
CA ALA A 80 8.58 14.65 36.85
C ALA A 80 8.19 13.21 36.51
N ASN A 81 7.36 12.57 37.35
CA ASN A 81 6.98 11.17 37.13
C ASN A 81 6.01 11.01 35.96
N GLU A 82 5.04 11.93 35.84
CA GLU A 82 4.05 11.92 34.76
C GLU A 82 4.70 12.33 33.43
N LEU A 83 5.49 13.41 33.42
CA LEU A 83 6.31 13.83 32.26
C LEU A 83 7.34 12.78 31.85
N GLY A 84 7.93 12.06 32.82
CA GLY A 84 8.88 10.97 32.58
C GLY A 84 8.22 9.79 31.87
N TRP A 85 7.01 9.41 32.26
CA TRP A 85 6.23 8.38 31.57
C TRP A 85 5.81 8.81 30.15
N MET A 86 5.37 10.06 29.99
CA MET A 86 5.03 10.62 28.67
C MET A 86 6.25 10.62 27.73
N LEU A 87 7.43 10.99 28.25
CA LEU A 87 8.68 10.97 27.50
C LEU A 87 9.10 9.53 27.15
N PHE A 88 8.99 8.59 28.08
CA PHE A 88 9.31 7.18 27.83
C PHE A 88 8.43 6.58 26.73
N ILE A 89 7.11 6.79 26.80
CA ILE A 89 6.16 6.29 25.79
C ILE A 89 6.47 6.91 24.42
N THR A 90 6.75 8.21 24.39
CA THR A 90 7.01 8.94 23.13
C THR A 90 8.36 8.61 22.50
N VAL A 91 9.43 8.50 23.30
CA VAL A 91 10.80 8.35 22.82
C VAL A 91 11.20 6.89 22.67
N ILE A 92 10.62 5.98 23.43
CA ILE A 92 10.99 4.55 23.41
C ILE A 92 9.86 3.71 22.82
N ALA A 93 8.66 3.74 23.42
CA ALA A 93 7.59 2.85 22.99
C ALA A 93 7.15 3.12 21.55
N ARG A 94 7.00 4.40 21.16
CA ARG A 94 6.62 4.79 19.80
C ARG A 94 7.59 4.30 18.73
N PRO A 95 8.91 4.61 18.75
CA PRO A 95 9.81 4.12 17.72
C PRO A 95 9.96 2.59 17.70
N ILE A 96 9.81 1.90 18.84
CA ILE A 96 9.77 0.43 18.86
C ILE A 96 8.53 -0.09 18.13
N LEU A 97 7.34 0.46 18.42
CA LEU A 97 6.08 0.07 17.77
C LEU A 97 6.09 0.40 16.27
N VAL A 98 6.52 1.61 15.91
CA VAL A 98 6.68 2.02 14.50
C VAL A 98 7.71 1.15 13.81
N GLY A 99 8.83 0.82 14.47
CA GLY A 99 9.86 -0.06 13.95
C GLY A 99 9.34 -1.47 13.72
N LEU A 100 8.62 -2.04 14.69
CA LEU A 100 8.01 -3.36 14.58
C LEU A 100 6.97 -3.40 13.45
N HIS A 101 6.09 -2.40 13.36
CA HIS A 101 5.11 -2.27 12.28
C HIS A 101 5.81 -2.20 10.91
N ASN A 102 6.79 -1.32 10.77
CA ASN A 102 7.54 -1.15 9.53
C ASN A 102 8.34 -2.40 9.16
N LEU A 103 8.90 -3.12 10.12
CA LEU A 103 9.60 -4.37 9.88
C LEU A 103 8.63 -5.46 9.41
N LEU A 104 7.47 -5.59 10.06
CA LEU A 104 6.43 -6.54 9.66
C LEU A 104 5.96 -6.27 8.22
N VAL A 105 5.67 -5.00 7.91
CA VAL A 105 5.20 -4.61 6.59
C VAL A 105 6.33 -4.78 5.57
N ASN A 106 7.42 -4.02 5.71
CA ASN A 106 8.47 -3.91 4.69
C ASN A 106 9.34 -5.15 4.56
N GLN A 107 9.56 -5.91 5.64
CA GLN A 107 10.44 -7.08 5.61
C GLN A 107 9.69 -8.40 5.50
N ALA A 108 8.49 -8.54 6.06
CA ALA A 108 7.74 -9.80 6.01
C ALA A 108 6.72 -9.81 4.87
N ILE A 109 5.81 -8.83 4.87
CA ILE A 109 4.69 -8.81 3.91
C ILE A 109 5.19 -8.48 2.51
N VAL A 110 6.05 -7.47 2.38
CA VAL A 110 6.43 -6.96 1.06
C VAL A 110 7.12 -8.02 0.19
N PRO A 111 8.25 -8.61 0.61
CA PRO A 111 8.93 -9.63 -0.19
C PRO A 111 8.13 -10.95 -0.23
N GLY A 112 7.52 -11.36 0.88
CA GLY A 112 6.79 -12.63 0.99
C GLY A 112 5.57 -12.70 0.06
N LEU A 113 4.71 -11.68 0.09
CA LEU A 113 3.49 -11.64 -0.72
C LEU A 113 3.79 -11.38 -2.21
N SER A 114 4.78 -10.53 -2.51
CA SER A 114 5.18 -10.25 -3.90
C SER A 114 5.79 -11.48 -4.57
N ASN A 115 6.70 -12.19 -3.90
CA ASN A 115 7.35 -13.35 -4.52
C ASN A 115 6.40 -14.55 -4.62
N ARG A 116 5.52 -14.75 -3.63
CA ARG A 116 4.49 -15.80 -3.66
C ARG A 116 3.48 -15.58 -4.79
N SER A 117 2.99 -14.35 -4.97
CA SER A 117 2.04 -14.03 -6.04
C SER A 117 2.66 -14.22 -7.42
N ARG A 118 3.92 -13.80 -7.61
CA ARG A 118 4.71 -14.06 -8.82
C ARG A 118 4.84 -15.56 -9.10
N TRP A 119 5.17 -16.37 -8.09
CA TRP A 119 5.29 -17.83 -8.23
C TRP A 119 3.97 -18.49 -8.66
N LEU A 120 2.86 -18.13 -8.02
CA LEU A 120 1.54 -18.67 -8.36
C LEU A 120 1.10 -18.26 -9.78
N MET A 121 1.32 -16.99 -10.13
CA MET A 121 1.01 -16.48 -11.47
C MET A 121 1.87 -17.14 -12.55
N HIS A 122 3.18 -17.29 -12.32
CA HIS A 122 4.07 -17.97 -13.24
C HIS A 122 3.62 -19.42 -13.50
N ASN A 123 3.35 -20.19 -12.43
CA ASN A 123 2.89 -21.57 -12.57
C ASN A 123 1.54 -21.71 -13.27
N TYR A 124 0.66 -20.71 -13.14
CA TYR A 124 -0.60 -20.69 -13.86
C TYR A 124 -0.42 -20.38 -15.36
N VAL A 125 0.45 -19.40 -15.68
CA VAL A 125 0.74 -19.01 -17.07
C VAL A 125 1.42 -20.13 -17.84
N VAL A 126 2.39 -20.83 -17.24
CA VAL A 126 3.11 -21.95 -17.89
C VAL A 126 2.17 -23.10 -18.28
N ARG A 127 1.02 -23.25 -17.61
CA ARG A 127 0.01 -24.28 -17.92
C ARG A 127 -0.97 -23.89 -19.03
N GLN A 128 -0.85 -22.69 -19.60
CA GLN A 128 -1.73 -22.25 -20.69
C GLN A 128 -1.38 -22.91 -22.02
N SER A 129 -2.34 -22.95 -22.93
CA SER A 129 -2.18 -23.57 -24.25
C SER A 129 -1.10 -22.88 -25.09
N LEU A 130 -0.49 -23.62 -26.02
CA LEU A 130 0.48 -23.05 -26.98
C LEU A 130 -0.15 -21.91 -27.82
N SER A 131 -1.44 -22.01 -28.13
CA SER A 131 -2.18 -20.96 -28.84
C SER A 131 -2.24 -19.64 -28.06
N PHE A 132 -2.27 -19.69 -26.73
CA PHE A 132 -2.20 -18.48 -25.89
C PHE A 132 -0.85 -17.77 -26.05
N PHE A 133 0.27 -18.52 -26.05
CA PHE A 133 1.60 -17.95 -26.23
C PHE A 133 1.90 -17.49 -27.66
N GLN A 134 1.17 -18.02 -28.65
CA GLN A 134 1.26 -17.58 -30.04
C GLN A 134 0.46 -16.30 -30.32
N ASN A 135 -0.66 -16.12 -29.61
CA ASN A 135 -1.55 -14.98 -29.79
C ASN A 135 -1.20 -13.76 -28.91
N ASP A 136 -0.64 -13.99 -27.71
CA ASP A 136 -0.20 -12.93 -26.81
C ASP A 136 1.33 -12.90 -26.70
N PHE A 137 1.94 -11.74 -26.98
CA PHE A 137 3.38 -11.54 -26.86
C PHE A 137 3.86 -11.89 -25.43
N ALA A 138 4.81 -12.82 -25.34
CA ALA A 138 5.38 -13.30 -24.07
C ALA A 138 5.87 -12.17 -23.15
N GLY A 139 6.34 -11.05 -23.72
CA GLY A 139 6.74 -9.84 -22.98
C GLY A 139 5.59 -9.17 -22.22
N SER A 140 4.42 -9.05 -22.84
CA SER A 140 3.25 -8.44 -22.21
C SER A 140 2.72 -9.30 -21.04
N VAL A 141 2.70 -10.63 -21.23
CA VAL A 141 2.29 -11.59 -20.19
C VAL A 141 3.28 -11.58 -19.03
N ALA A 142 4.59 -11.59 -19.30
CA ALA A 142 5.61 -11.49 -18.27
C ALA A 142 5.48 -10.20 -17.45
N ASN A 143 5.22 -9.07 -18.12
CA ASN A 143 5.07 -7.79 -17.45
C ASN A 143 3.82 -7.76 -16.54
N ARG A 144 2.70 -8.35 -16.99
CA ARG A 144 1.49 -8.51 -16.18
C ARG A 144 1.74 -9.39 -14.95
N VAL A 145 2.45 -10.51 -15.10
CA VAL A 145 2.83 -11.40 -13.97
C VAL A 145 3.70 -10.65 -12.95
N MET A 146 4.66 -9.86 -13.41
CA MET A 146 5.57 -9.13 -12.53
C MET A 146 4.87 -7.98 -11.78
N GLN A 147 4.01 -7.21 -12.46
CA GLN A 147 3.35 -6.03 -11.88
C GLN A 147 2.13 -6.39 -11.02
N THR A 148 1.30 -7.35 -11.44
CA THR A 148 0.04 -7.65 -10.72
C THR A 148 0.29 -8.09 -9.28
N GLY A 149 1.31 -8.92 -9.04
CA GLY A 149 1.67 -9.36 -7.70
C GLY A 149 2.12 -8.20 -6.79
N THR A 150 2.90 -7.27 -7.33
CA THR A 150 3.37 -6.09 -6.59
C THR A 150 2.24 -5.09 -6.33
N SER A 151 1.41 -4.79 -7.33
CA SER A 151 0.28 -3.87 -7.19
C SER A 151 -0.82 -4.40 -6.25
N LEU A 152 -1.08 -5.71 -6.25
CA LEU A 152 -2.02 -6.35 -5.34
C LEU A 152 -1.60 -6.13 -3.87
N ARG A 153 -0.32 -6.40 -3.60
CA ARG A 153 0.30 -6.21 -2.29
C ARG A 153 0.26 -4.74 -1.87
N GLU A 154 0.69 -3.82 -2.73
CA GLU A 154 0.68 -2.39 -2.44
C GLU A 154 -0.71 -1.91 -2.10
N SER A 155 -1.71 -2.29 -2.89
CA SER A 155 -3.10 -1.92 -2.65
C SER A 155 -3.60 -2.47 -1.32
N ALA A 156 -3.29 -3.72 -0.98
CA ALA A 156 -3.74 -4.34 0.27
C ALA A 156 -3.09 -3.69 1.51
N VAL A 157 -1.76 -3.50 1.49
CA VAL A 157 -1.04 -2.84 2.59
C VAL A 157 -1.49 -1.40 2.74
N GLN A 158 -1.56 -0.66 1.63
CA GLN A 158 -1.97 0.73 1.64
C GLN A 158 -3.43 0.88 2.11
N MET A 159 -4.32 -0.04 1.76
CA MET A 159 -5.70 0.01 2.24
C MET A 159 -5.77 -0.17 3.76
N VAL A 160 -5.00 -1.09 4.33
CA VAL A 160 -4.92 -1.27 5.80
C VAL A 160 -4.31 -0.04 6.48
N ASP A 161 -3.13 0.40 6.02
CA ASP A 161 -2.43 1.53 6.65
C ASP A 161 -3.18 2.86 6.48
N SER A 162 -3.74 3.14 5.30
CA SER A 162 -4.43 4.42 5.04
C SER A 162 -5.77 4.51 5.77
N LEU A 163 -6.55 3.42 5.80
CA LEU A 163 -7.81 3.40 6.55
C LEU A 163 -7.53 3.60 8.04
N TRP A 164 -6.49 2.94 8.55
CA TRP A 164 -6.09 3.07 9.94
C TRP A 164 -5.69 4.51 10.28
N TYR A 165 -4.82 5.10 9.45
CA TYR A 165 -4.39 6.48 9.57
C TYR A 165 -5.59 7.45 9.59
N ILE A 166 -6.51 7.32 8.63
CA ILE A 166 -7.69 8.20 8.54
C ILE A 166 -8.57 8.05 9.78
N VAL A 167 -8.90 6.81 10.19
CA VAL A 167 -9.81 6.56 11.33
C VAL A 167 -9.22 7.12 12.62
N VAL A 168 -7.94 6.89 12.86
CA VAL A 168 -7.28 7.27 14.11
C VAL A 168 -7.05 8.76 14.16
N TYR A 169 -6.48 9.38 13.12
CA TYR A 169 -6.24 10.83 13.12
C TYR A 169 -7.55 11.61 13.15
N THR A 170 -8.55 11.19 12.37
CA THR A 170 -9.86 11.86 12.37
C THR A 170 -10.57 11.67 13.71
N GLY A 171 -10.57 10.44 14.25
CA GLY A 171 -11.17 10.15 15.54
C GLY A 171 -10.50 10.91 16.69
N THR A 172 -9.17 10.97 16.70
CA THR A 172 -8.40 11.70 17.71
C THR A 172 -8.65 13.20 17.61
N ALA A 173 -8.60 13.77 16.40
CA ALA A 173 -8.92 15.17 16.18
C ALA A 173 -10.35 15.48 16.69
N LEU A 174 -11.35 14.70 16.27
CA LEU A 174 -12.73 14.87 16.73
C LEU A 174 -12.85 14.81 18.25
N TYR A 175 -12.17 13.87 18.90
CA TYR A 175 -12.17 13.73 20.35
C TYR A 175 -11.56 14.96 21.05
N LEU A 176 -10.39 15.42 20.61
CA LEU A 176 -9.72 16.59 21.19
C LEU A 176 -10.56 17.86 21.01
N PHE A 177 -11.12 18.07 19.82
CA PHE A 177 -11.97 19.22 19.56
C PHE A 177 -13.28 19.16 20.36
N ALA A 178 -13.85 17.96 20.54
CA ALA A 178 -15.04 17.77 21.37
C ALA A 178 -14.77 18.08 22.86
N GLN A 179 -13.57 17.80 23.37
CA GLN A 179 -13.18 18.21 24.73
C GLN A 179 -13.01 19.73 24.85
N ALA A 180 -12.45 20.38 23.82
CA ALA A 180 -12.16 21.81 23.86
C ALA A 180 -13.43 22.68 23.73
N ASP A 181 -14.22 22.50 22.67
CA ASP A 181 -15.52 23.16 22.47
C ASP A 181 -16.25 22.51 21.28
N TRP A 182 -17.54 22.16 21.44
CA TRP A 182 -18.36 21.60 20.37
C TRP A 182 -18.44 22.49 19.12
N ARG A 183 -18.28 23.81 19.28
CA ARG A 183 -18.26 24.77 18.16
C ARG A 183 -17.08 24.54 17.22
N LEU A 184 -15.94 24.06 17.74
CA LEU A 184 -14.75 23.75 16.95
C LEU A 184 -14.92 22.48 16.11
N MET A 185 -15.91 21.63 16.42
CA MET A 185 -16.23 20.45 15.62
C MET A 185 -16.91 20.81 14.29
N VAL A 186 -17.66 21.91 14.24
CA VAL A 186 -18.42 22.33 13.04
C VAL A 186 -17.52 22.52 11.80
N PRO A 187 -16.45 23.34 11.85
CA PRO A 187 -15.56 23.49 10.69
C PRO A 187 -14.84 22.18 10.34
N LEU A 188 -14.49 21.35 11.33
CA LEU A 188 -13.84 20.05 11.09
C LEU A 188 -14.77 19.06 10.37
N ILE A 189 -16.02 18.95 10.80
CA ILE A 189 -17.02 18.09 10.17
C ILE A 189 -17.33 18.58 8.75
N LEU A 190 -17.48 19.90 8.57
CA LEU A 190 -17.69 20.47 7.25
C LEU A 190 -16.52 20.16 6.30
N TRP A 191 -15.29 20.26 6.81
CA TRP A 191 -14.08 19.91 6.07
C TRP A 191 -14.03 18.41 5.73
N LEU A 192 -14.37 17.53 6.66
CA LEU A 192 -14.46 16.08 6.43
C LEU A 192 -15.51 15.73 5.36
N LEU A 193 -16.66 16.40 5.39
CA LEU A 193 -17.70 16.24 4.36
C LEU A 193 -17.22 16.71 2.99
N ALA A 194 -16.58 17.87 2.92
CA ALA A 194 -15.99 18.36 1.67
C ALA A 194 -14.94 17.38 1.12
N TYR A 195 -14.07 16.85 1.98
CA TYR A 195 -13.08 15.84 1.61
C TYR A 195 -13.74 14.55 1.10
N ALA A 196 -14.79 14.07 1.75
CA ALA A 196 -15.54 12.89 1.31
C ALA A 196 -16.20 13.11 -0.06
N VAL A 197 -16.79 14.29 -0.30
CA VAL A 197 -17.37 14.64 -1.61
C VAL A 197 -16.30 14.64 -2.71
N ILE A 198 -15.13 15.22 -2.43
CA ILE A 198 -13.98 15.20 -3.36
C ILE A 198 -13.58 13.75 -3.65
N MET A 199 -13.45 12.88 -2.63
CA MET A 199 -13.13 11.47 -2.87
C MET A 199 -14.17 10.77 -3.74
N VAL A 200 -15.47 10.91 -3.43
CA VAL A 200 -16.53 10.28 -4.23
C VAL A 200 -16.53 10.77 -5.68
N TYR A 201 -16.15 12.02 -5.93
CA TYR A 201 -16.08 12.58 -7.27
C TYR A 201 -14.80 12.20 -8.04
N PHE A 202 -13.64 12.20 -7.39
CA PHE A 202 -12.34 12.00 -8.03
C PHE A 202 -11.88 10.54 -8.06
N VAL A 203 -12.19 9.73 -7.05
CA VAL A 203 -11.81 8.30 -7.02
C VAL A 203 -12.34 7.51 -8.23
N PRO A 204 -13.63 7.60 -8.64
CA PRO A 204 -14.11 6.85 -9.80
C PRO A 204 -13.45 7.32 -11.10
N ARG A 205 -13.21 8.62 -11.25
CA ARG A 205 -12.51 9.19 -12.42
C ARG A 205 -11.06 8.73 -12.48
N ALA A 206 -10.37 8.74 -11.34
CA ALA A 206 -9.00 8.26 -11.24
C ALA A 206 -8.92 6.77 -11.58
N LYS A 207 -9.89 5.96 -11.14
CA LYS A 207 -9.97 4.53 -11.48
C LYS A 207 -10.11 4.30 -12.99
N GLU A 208 -10.98 5.05 -13.67
CA GLU A 208 -11.18 4.92 -15.12
C GLU A 208 -9.91 5.33 -15.89
N ARG A 209 -9.27 6.43 -15.49
CA ARG A 209 -7.99 6.86 -16.09
C ARG A 209 -6.86 5.85 -15.84
N ALA A 210 -6.78 5.28 -14.64
CA ALA A 210 -5.79 4.25 -14.31
C ALA A 210 -5.98 2.98 -15.14
N TRP A 211 -7.22 2.61 -15.47
CA TRP A 211 -7.51 1.48 -16.36
C TRP A 211 -6.96 1.73 -17.78
N ILE A 212 -7.28 2.88 -18.37
CA ILE A 212 -6.82 3.27 -19.71
C ILE A 212 -5.28 3.32 -19.76
N ALA A 213 -4.66 3.94 -18.75
CA ALA A 213 -3.20 4.03 -18.66
C ALA A 213 -2.54 2.65 -18.52
N SER A 214 -3.14 1.72 -17.76
CA SER A 214 -2.63 0.35 -17.61
C SER A 214 -2.68 -0.43 -18.93
N GLU A 215 -3.77 -0.27 -19.69
CA GLU A 215 -3.94 -0.89 -21.00
C GLU A 215 -2.94 -0.35 -22.03
N ALA A 216 -2.79 0.98 -22.13
CA ALA A 216 -1.80 1.62 -22.98
C ALA A 216 -0.36 1.16 -22.65
N ARG A 217 -0.02 1.07 -21.36
CA ARG A 217 1.29 0.58 -20.89
C ARG A 217 1.54 -0.88 -21.25
N SER A 218 0.52 -1.72 -21.15
CA SER A 218 0.63 -3.13 -21.55
C SER A 218 0.90 -3.26 -23.06
N LYS A 219 0.23 -2.44 -23.88
CA LYS A 219 0.38 -2.41 -25.34
C LYS A 219 1.77 -1.90 -25.75
N ALA A 220 2.22 -0.79 -25.17
CA ALA A 220 3.55 -0.23 -25.42
C ALA A 220 4.67 -1.23 -25.06
N MET A 221 4.58 -1.89 -23.90
CA MET A 221 5.57 -2.90 -23.53
C MET A 221 5.54 -4.11 -24.49
N GLY A 222 4.35 -4.57 -24.90
CA GLY A 222 4.22 -5.64 -25.88
C GLY A 222 4.94 -5.33 -27.19
N ARG A 223 4.76 -4.11 -27.71
CA ARG A 223 5.43 -3.61 -28.92
C ARG A 223 6.95 -3.52 -28.76
N ILE A 224 7.44 -3.00 -27.63
CA ILE A 224 8.88 -2.90 -27.35
C ILE A 224 9.54 -4.27 -27.28
N VAL A 225 8.90 -5.23 -26.58
CA VAL A 225 9.47 -6.59 -26.45
C VAL A 225 9.46 -7.33 -27.80
N ASP A 226 8.42 -7.14 -28.62
CA ASP A 226 8.41 -7.68 -29.98
C ASP A 226 9.58 -7.13 -30.82
N GLY A 227 9.82 -5.82 -30.74
CA GLY A 227 10.95 -5.16 -31.38
C GLY A 227 12.31 -5.76 -30.98
N TYR A 228 12.50 -6.07 -29.68
CA TYR A 228 13.72 -6.74 -29.22
C TYR A 228 13.80 -8.21 -29.64
N THR A 229 12.68 -8.92 -29.69
CA THR A 229 12.66 -10.34 -30.08
C THR A 229 13.00 -10.51 -31.57
N ASN A 230 12.59 -9.56 -32.40
CA ASN A 230 12.78 -9.57 -33.85
C ASN A 230 13.89 -8.60 -34.34
N ILE A 231 14.84 -8.26 -33.46
CA ILE A 231 15.90 -7.29 -33.76
C ILE A 231 16.79 -7.63 -34.97
N PRO A 232 17.10 -8.90 -35.29
CA PRO A 232 17.90 -9.21 -36.49
C PRO A 232 17.14 -8.86 -37.78
N THR A 233 15.86 -9.21 -37.86
CA THR A 233 14.99 -8.89 -39.00
C THR A 233 14.82 -7.39 -39.16
N LEU A 234 14.63 -6.68 -38.05
CA LEU A 234 14.55 -5.22 -38.05
C LEU A 234 15.84 -4.57 -38.54
N LYS A 235 17.02 -5.02 -38.10
CA LYS A 235 18.29 -4.46 -38.59
C LYS A 235 18.60 -4.77 -40.05
N LEU A 236 18.11 -5.92 -40.55
CA LEU A 236 18.34 -6.33 -41.94
C LEU A 236 17.39 -5.63 -42.92
N PHE A 237 16.14 -5.36 -42.52
CA PHE A 237 15.09 -4.90 -43.44
C PHE A 237 14.45 -3.55 -43.09
N ALA A 238 14.53 -3.07 -41.85
CA ALA A 238 13.95 -1.80 -41.44
C ALA A 238 14.93 -0.64 -41.66
N HIS A 239 15.18 -0.29 -42.91
CA HIS A 239 15.85 0.95 -43.26
C HIS A 239 14.79 2.07 -43.38
N GLY A 240 14.80 3.05 -42.47
CA GLY A 240 13.99 4.28 -42.64
C GLY A 240 13.17 4.78 -41.44
N GLY A 241 13.53 4.51 -40.18
CA GLY A 241 12.94 5.19 -39.01
C GLY A 241 11.46 4.86 -38.70
N ARG A 242 10.80 4.00 -39.50
CA ARG A 242 9.43 3.52 -39.26
C ARG A 242 9.24 2.85 -37.90
N GLU A 243 10.28 2.20 -37.37
CA GLU A 243 10.23 1.56 -36.05
C GLU A 243 10.25 2.61 -34.91
N GLN A 244 11.06 3.65 -35.03
CA GLN A 244 11.05 4.78 -34.09
C GLN A 244 9.69 5.49 -34.09
N ALA A 245 9.06 5.67 -35.24
CA ALA A 245 7.70 6.24 -35.33
C ALA A 245 6.65 5.33 -34.67
N TYR A 246 6.75 4.01 -34.87
CA TYR A 246 5.83 3.03 -34.28
C TYR A 246 5.96 2.93 -32.74
N VAL A 247 7.18 3.02 -32.22
CA VAL A 247 7.42 3.12 -30.77
C VAL A 247 6.98 4.47 -30.23
N ALA A 248 7.27 5.57 -30.94
CA ALA A 248 6.85 6.92 -30.54
C ALA A 248 5.33 7.06 -30.43
N GLU A 249 4.57 6.50 -31.38
CA GLU A 249 3.10 6.47 -31.32
C GLU A 249 2.59 5.73 -30.07
N SER A 250 3.23 4.61 -29.70
CA SER A 250 2.87 3.88 -28.48
C SER A 250 3.23 4.62 -27.18
N ILE A 251 4.24 5.47 -27.21
CA ILE A 251 4.62 6.33 -26.08
C ILE A 251 3.70 7.56 -26.01
N GLN A 252 3.21 8.07 -27.15
CA GLN A 252 2.19 9.12 -27.16
C GLN A 252 0.85 8.65 -26.60
N GLU A 253 0.46 7.39 -26.81
CA GLU A 253 -0.73 6.79 -26.16
C GLU A 253 -0.61 6.70 -24.62
N LEU A 254 0.58 6.90 -24.04
CA LEU A 254 0.81 6.93 -22.59
C LEU A 254 0.67 8.32 -21.95
N ALA A 255 0.74 9.39 -22.76
CA ALA A 255 0.70 10.78 -22.30
C ALA A 255 -0.74 11.31 -22.16
#